data_AF-A0A3D5CDN2-F1
#
_entry.id   AF-A0A3D5CDN2-F1
#
_cell.length_a   1.000
_cell.length_b   1.000
_cell.length_c   1.000
_cell.angle_alpha   90.00
_cell.angle_beta   90.00
_cell.angle_gamma   90.00
#
_symmetry.space_group_name_H-M   'P 1'
#
loop_
_entity.id
_entity.type
_entity.pdbx_description
1 polymer ?
#
loop_
_entity_poly.entity_id
_entity_poly.type
_entity_poly.pdbx_seq_one_letter_code
_entity_poly.pdbx_strand_id
1 'polypeptide(L)'
;MHETAPVPASDHPRGSFAAEHLSPSYPQRAPWGTAGRLRAWQAEALDRYFDMDGPDGPGGGPRDFLAAATPGAGKTTFALRLATELLRRNIIDRVVVVAPTDHLKTQWADAAARVSLRL
;
A
#
# COMPACT_ATOMS: atom_id res chain seq x y z
N MET A 1 17.28 -59.59 21.85
CA MET A 1 16.89 -59.15 20.49
C MET A 1 15.93 -57.99 20.65
N HIS A 2 16.41 -56.77 20.42
CA HIS A 2 15.64 -55.53 20.56
C HIS A 2 15.20 -55.08 19.16
N GLU A 3 13.89 -54.95 18.89
CA GLU A 3 13.37 -54.10 17.80
C GLU A 3 11.87 -53.82 18.02
N THR A 4 11.51 -52.67 18.60
CA THR A 4 11.08 -51.38 18.00
C THR A 4 9.57 -51.29 17.74
N ALA A 5 8.86 -50.61 18.65
CA ALA A 5 7.48 -50.18 18.49
C ALA A 5 7.38 -48.94 17.57
N PRO A 6 6.23 -48.71 16.90
CA PRO A 6 6.09 -47.64 15.90
C PRO A 6 6.01 -46.25 16.53
N VAL A 7 6.69 -45.29 15.91
CA VAL A 7 6.71 -43.86 16.27
C VAL A 7 5.43 -43.20 15.75
N PRO A 8 4.66 -42.43 16.57
CA PRO A 8 3.52 -41.68 16.05
C PRO A 8 3.99 -40.46 15.26
N ALA A 9 3.48 -40.29 14.04
CA ALA A 9 3.69 -39.10 13.24
C ALA A 9 3.00 -37.90 13.89
N SER A 10 3.79 -36.99 14.46
CA SER A 10 3.31 -35.70 14.97
C SER A 10 3.02 -34.76 13.79
N ASP A 11 1.75 -34.66 13.43
CA ASP A 11 1.20 -33.65 12.52
C ASP A 11 1.35 -32.26 13.17
N HIS A 12 2.38 -31.52 12.75
CA HIS A 12 2.56 -30.13 13.14
C HIS A 12 1.86 -29.24 12.10
N PRO A 13 0.76 -28.55 12.45
CA PRO A 13 0.24 -27.48 11.60
C PRO A 13 1.33 -26.40 11.48
N ARG A 14 1.99 -26.36 10.32
CA ARG A 14 3.03 -25.37 10.02
C ARG A 14 2.39 -24.00 9.86
N GLY A 15 2.56 -23.17 10.89
CA GLY A 15 2.83 -21.74 10.76
C GLY A 15 1.63 -20.79 10.58
N SER A 16 0.90 -20.54 11.67
CA SER A 16 0.14 -19.28 11.85
C SER A 16 0.67 -18.43 13.02
N PHE A 17 1.38 -19.03 13.98
CA PHE A 17 1.79 -18.35 15.22
C PHE A 17 2.94 -17.34 15.05
N ALA A 18 3.73 -17.42 13.97
CA ALA A 18 4.84 -16.50 13.74
C ALA A 18 4.39 -15.08 13.33
N ALA A 19 3.14 -14.91 12.90
CA ALA A 19 2.61 -13.62 12.47
C ALA A 19 1.98 -12.80 13.61
N GLU A 20 1.70 -13.42 14.77
CA GLU A 20 1.07 -12.74 15.91
C GLU A 20 2.06 -11.92 16.75
N HIS A 21 3.37 -12.18 16.61
CA HIS A 21 4.45 -11.53 17.38
C HIS A 21 5.31 -10.55 16.59
N LEU A 22 4.94 -10.19 15.35
CA LEU A 22 5.72 -9.21 14.61
C LEU A 22 5.46 -7.80 15.18
N SER A 23 6.54 -7.11 15.56
CA SER A 23 6.53 -5.71 16.03
C SER A 23 5.77 -4.78 15.08
N PRO A 24 5.24 -3.62 15.54
CA PRO A 24 4.37 -2.72 14.77
C PRO A 24 4.94 -2.26 13.41
N SER A 25 6.24 -2.41 13.20
CA SER A 25 6.95 -2.19 11.93
C SER A 25 6.65 -3.24 10.84
N TYR A 26 6.01 -4.35 11.18
CA TYR A 26 5.46 -5.31 10.21
C TYR A 26 3.94 -5.13 10.14
N PRO A 27 3.41 -4.56 9.04
CA PRO A 27 1.98 -4.47 8.90
C PRO A 27 1.40 -5.88 8.81
N GLN A 28 0.52 -6.24 9.76
CA GLN A 28 -0.33 -7.42 9.62
C GLN A 28 -1.00 -7.36 8.24
N ARG A 29 -1.05 -8.51 7.57
CA ARG A 29 -1.76 -8.65 6.29
C ARG A 29 -3.18 -8.12 6.49
N ALA A 30 -3.53 -7.05 5.77
CA ALA A 30 -4.81 -6.40 5.95
C ALA A 30 -5.94 -7.45 5.79
N PRO A 31 -6.86 -7.57 6.77
CA PRO A 31 -7.96 -8.53 6.70
C PRO A 31 -8.76 -8.33 5.41
N TRP A 32 -9.14 -9.43 4.77
CA TRP A 32 -10.01 -9.46 3.60
C TRP A 32 -11.31 -8.71 3.96
N GLY A 33 -11.44 -7.45 3.54
CA GLY A 33 -12.52 -6.55 3.99
C GLY A 33 -12.13 -5.08 4.12
N THR A 34 -10.84 -4.71 4.17
CA THR A 34 -10.40 -3.30 4.19
C THR A 34 -10.36 -2.62 2.82
N ALA A 35 -11.20 -3.02 1.86
CA ALA A 35 -11.23 -2.38 0.54
C ALA A 35 -11.46 -0.84 0.60
N GLY A 36 -11.92 -0.32 1.73
CA GLY A 36 -12.01 1.13 2.02
C GLY A 36 -10.93 1.74 2.94
N ARG A 37 -10.05 0.96 3.60
CA ARG A 37 -9.00 1.49 4.51
C ARG A 37 -7.61 1.28 3.92
N LEU A 38 -6.78 2.33 4.02
CA LEU A 38 -5.38 2.27 3.63
C LEU A 38 -4.62 1.21 4.43
N ARG A 39 -3.67 0.54 3.78
CA ARG A 39 -2.67 -0.31 4.45
C ARG A 39 -1.73 0.60 5.26
N ALA A 40 -1.15 0.10 6.35
CA ALA A 40 -0.30 0.91 7.23
C ALA A 40 0.80 1.67 6.48
N TRP A 41 1.55 0.99 5.60
CA TRP A 41 2.61 1.65 4.82
C TRP A 41 2.08 2.80 3.94
N GLN A 42 0.85 2.69 3.43
CA GLN A 42 0.23 3.73 2.61
C GLN A 42 -0.16 4.94 3.45
N ALA A 43 -0.69 4.71 4.65
CA ALA A 43 -0.99 5.78 5.61
C ALA A 43 0.30 6.48 6.05
N GLU A 44 1.31 5.71 6.48
CA GLU A 44 2.61 6.24 6.87
C GLU A 44 3.33 6.99 5.74
N ALA A 45 3.13 6.59 4.49
CA ALA A 45 3.68 7.30 3.35
C ALA A 45 2.93 8.62 3.06
N LEU A 46 1.61 8.68 3.31
CA LEU A 46 0.84 9.92 3.19
C LEU A 46 1.21 10.89 4.29
N ASP A 47 1.31 10.41 5.53
CA ASP A 47 1.72 11.22 6.69
C ASP A 47 3.11 11.81 6.42
N ARG A 48 4.08 10.97 6.02
CA ARG A 48 5.42 11.44 5.63
C ARG A 48 5.38 12.48 4.51
N TYR A 49 4.53 12.30 3.50
CA TYR A 49 4.42 13.27 2.41
C TYR A 49 3.96 14.63 2.95
N PHE A 50 2.92 14.67 3.79
CA PHE A 50 2.33 15.91 4.30
C PHE A 50 3.05 16.51 5.51
N ASP A 51 3.91 15.77 6.20
CA ASP A 51 4.77 16.32 7.27
C ASP A 51 5.97 17.11 6.70
N MET A 52 6.27 16.92 5.41
CA MET A 52 7.34 17.64 4.74
C MET A 52 6.83 18.95 4.13
N ASP A 53 7.59 20.02 4.32
CA ASP A 53 7.30 21.31 3.72
C ASP A 53 7.64 21.30 2.22
N GLY A 54 6.83 22.03 1.46
CA GLY A 54 6.90 22.08 0.01
C GLY A 54 7.12 23.47 -0.55
N PRO A 55 7.28 23.59 -1.89
CA PRO A 55 7.25 24.87 -2.58
C PRO A 55 5.97 25.68 -2.31
N ASP A 56 4.88 24.98 -1.99
CA ASP A 56 3.54 25.54 -1.78
C ASP A 56 3.26 25.82 -0.29
N GLY A 57 4.28 25.76 0.57
CA GLY A 57 4.22 26.11 1.99
C GLY A 57 4.21 24.93 2.96
N PRO A 58 3.98 25.20 4.25
CA PRO A 58 4.02 24.19 5.29
C PRO A 58 2.97 23.09 5.10
N GLY A 59 3.39 21.84 5.18
CA GLY A 59 2.54 20.68 4.94
C GLY A 59 1.95 20.57 3.51
N GLY A 60 2.54 21.29 2.55
CA GLY A 60 2.25 21.16 1.12
C GLY A 60 2.86 19.92 0.47
N GLY A 61 3.80 19.27 1.17
CA GLY A 61 4.55 18.11 0.68
C GLY A 61 5.63 18.47 -0.34
N PRO A 62 6.62 17.59 -0.52
CA PRO A 62 7.75 17.87 -1.40
C PRO A 62 7.33 17.88 -2.86
N ARG A 63 8.15 18.55 -3.69
CA ARG A 63 7.99 18.57 -5.14
C ARG A 63 8.13 17.15 -5.74
N ASP A 64 9.03 16.35 -5.19
CA ASP A 64 9.31 14.98 -5.62
C ASP A 64 9.20 14.00 -4.44
N PHE A 65 8.52 12.87 -4.65
CA PHE A 65 8.37 11.81 -3.65
C PHE A 65 8.40 10.42 -4.30
N LEU A 66 9.31 9.55 -3.86
CA LEU A 66 9.46 8.20 -4.40
C LEU A 66 8.94 7.14 -3.40
N ALA A 67 7.88 6.43 -3.78
CA ALA A 67 7.38 5.27 -3.05
C ALA A 67 7.74 3.96 -3.76
N ALA A 68 8.76 3.26 -3.25
CA ALA A 68 9.11 1.91 -3.70
C ALA A 68 8.44 0.85 -2.83
N ALA A 69 7.67 -0.04 -3.46
CA ALA A 69 7.01 -1.16 -2.77
C ALA A 69 6.93 -2.37 -3.70
N THR A 70 6.77 -3.55 -3.13
CA THR A 70 6.67 -4.80 -3.88
C THR A 70 5.49 -4.79 -4.88
N PRO A 71 5.55 -5.58 -5.97
CA PRO A 71 4.41 -5.76 -6.87
C PRO A 71 3.15 -6.18 -6.10
N GLY A 72 2.01 -5.57 -6.40
CA GLY A 72 0.75 -5.85 -5.69
C GLY A 72 0.59 -5.19 -4.31
N ALA A 73 1.59 -4.46 -3.80
CA ALA A 73 1.51 -3.79 -2.48
C ALA A 73 0.47 -2.65 -2.40
N GLY A 74 -0.13 -2.24 -3.53
CA GLY A 74 -1.14 -1.18 -3.59
C GLY A 74 -0.59 0.21 -3.92
N LYS A 75 0.51 0.32 -4.69
CA LYS A 75 1.11 1.61 -5.07
C LYS A 75 0.14 2.54 -5.80
N THR A 76 -0.67 2.00 -6.71
CA THR A 76 -1.69 2.78 -7.44
C THR A 76 -2.74 3.38 -6.49
N THR A 77 -3.21 2.62 -5.49
CA THR A 77 -4.15 3.14 -4.49
C THR A 77 -3.55 4.28 -3.67
N PHE A 78 -2.29 4.14 -3.25
CA PHE A 78 -1.57 5.20 -2.56
C PHE A 78 -1.46 6.46 -3.44
N ALA A 79 -0.97 6.31 -4.68
CA ALA A 79 -0.79 7.44 -5.60
C ALA A 79 -2.10 8.17 -5.89
N LEU A 80 -3.19 7.44 -6.13
CA LEU A 80 -4.51 8.04 -6.36
C LEU A 80 -5.07 8.74 -5.11
N ARG A 81 -4.81 8.21 -3.91
CA ARG A 81 -5.19 8.90 -2.67
C ARG A 81 -4.40 10.17 -2.45
N LEU A 82 -3.09 10.15 -2.66
CA LEU A 82 -2.27 11.34 -2.60
C LEU A 82 -2.76 12.40 -3.59
N ALA A 83 -2.94 12.02 -4.86
CA ALA A 83 -3.45 12.92 -5.91
C ALA A 83 -4.82 13.53 -5.57
N THR A 84 -5.75 12.72 -5.05
CA THR A 84 -7.08 13.19 -4.61
C THR A 84 -6.94 14.26 -3.52
N GLU A 85 -6.06 14.04 -2.55
CA GLU A 85 -5.88 14.95 -1.43
C GLU A 85 -5.22 16.27 -1.86
N LEU A 86 -4.21 16.19 -2.73
CA LEU A 86 -3.55 17.38 -3.30
C LEU A 86 -4.54 18.25 -4.10
N LEU A 87 -5.39 17.62 -4.92
CA LEU A 87 -6.45 18.32 -5.65
C LEU A 87 -7.46 18.96 -4.68
N ARG A 88 -7.90 18.23 -3.64
CA ARG A 88 -8.86 18.75 -2.65
C ARG A 88 -8.32 19.95 -1.88
N ARG A 89 -7.02 19.98 -1.61
CA ARG A 89 -6.33 21.10 -0.95
C ARG A 89 -5.99 22.25 -1.90
N ASN A 90 -6.25 22.10 -3.20
CA ASN A 90 -5.85 23.03 -4.25
C ASN A 90 -4.33 23.27 -4.31
N ILE A 91 -3.53 22.25 -3.98
CA ILE A 91 -2.06 22.30 -4.12
C ILE A 91 -1.66 22.03 -5.58
N ILE A 92 -2.44 21.20 -6.28
CA ILE A 92 -2.28 20.92 -7.71
C ILE A 92 -3.60 21.10 -8.44
N ASP A 93 -3.53 21.39 -9.74
CA ASP A 93 -4.70 21.50 -10.62
C ASP A 93 -4.85 20.30 -11.58
N ARG A 94 -3.81 19.49 -11.73
CA ARG A 94 -3.76 18.41 -12.73
C ARG A 94 -2.92 17.24 -12.26
N VAL A 95 -3.35 16.04 -12.66
CA VAL A 95 -2.62 14.79 -12.47
C VAL A 95 -2.26 14.21 -13.84
N VAL A 96 -1.01 13.77 -13.99
CA VAL A 96 -0.54 13.06 -15.19
C VAL A 96 0.06 11.74 -14.76
N VAL A 97 -0.36 10.66 -15.40
CA VAL A 97 0.14 9.30 -15.14
C VAL A 97 0.91 8.81 -16.36
N VAL A 98 2.17 8.43 -16.14
CA VAL A 98 3.01 7.80 -17.16
C VAL A 98 3.17 6.34 -16.82
N ALA A 99 2.75 5.46 -17.74
CA ALA A 99 2.84 4.02 -17.60
C ALA A 99 3.44 3.39 -18.87
N PRO A 100 4.21 2.29 -18.74
CA PRO A 100 5.01 1.76 -19.85
C PRO A 100 4.21 1.01 -20.91
N THR A 101 2.97 0.61 -20.60
CA THR A 101 2.12 -0.16 -21.53
C THR A 101 0.67 0.35 -21.49
N ASP A 102 -0.07 0.13 -22.57
CA ASP A 102 -1.47 0.57 -22.65
C ASP A 102 -2.37 -0.14 -21.64
N HIS A 103 -2.14 -1.43 -21.41
CA HIS A 103 -2.89 -2.17 -20.39
C HIS A 103 -2.74 -1.55 -19.00
N LEU A 104 -1.54 -1.10 -18.64
CA LEU A 104 -1.33 -0.40 -17.37
C LEU A 104 -2.03 0.97 -17.34
N LYS A 105 -2.05 1.72 -18.45
CA LYS A 105 -2.81 2.98 -18.53
C LYS A 105 -4.30 2.73 -18.28
N THR A 106 -4.89 1.69 -18.88
CA THR A 106 -6.29 1.30 -18.64
C THR A 106 -6.52 0.94 -17.18
N GLN A 107 -5.65 0.14 -16.55
CA GLN A 107 -5.77 -0.20 -15.13
C GLN A 107 -5.74 1.04 -14.22
N TRP A 108 -4.92 2.04 -14.56
CA TRP A 108 -4.87 3.31 -13.84
C TRP A 108 -6.15 4.12 -14.02
N ALA A 109 -6.67 4.23 -15.25
CA ALA A 109 -7.93 4.93 -15.53
C ALA A 109 -9.10 4.29 -14.77
N ASP A 110 -9.22 2.97 -14.79
CA ASP A 110 -10.25 2.24 -14.04
C ASP A 110 -10.12 2.44 -12.52
N ALA A 111 -8.88 2.48 -12.01
CA ALA A 111 -8.64 2.75 -10.60
C ALA A 111 -8.97 4.18 -10.20
N ALA A 112 -8.69 5.16 -11.06
CA ALA A 112 -9.00 6.57 -10.84
C ALA A 112 -10.53 6.81 -10.85
N ALA A 113 -11.25 6.18 -11.78
CA ALA A 113 -12.70 6.27 -11.84
C ALA A 113 -13.38 5.86 -10.53
N ARG A 114 -12.84 4.85 -9.83
CA ARG A 114 -13.33 4.40 -8.51
C ARG A 114 -13.19 5.44 -7.39
N VAL A 115 -12.34 6.45 -7.56
CA VAL A 115 -12.16 7.57 -6.61
C VAL A 115 -12.63 8.90 -7.19
N SER A 116 -13.43 8.87 -8.25
CA SER A 116 -13.94 10.06 -8.96
C SER A 116 -12.85 10.96 -9.55
N LEU A 117 -11.67 10.39 -9.83
CA LEU A 117 -10.62 11.05 -10.61
C LEU A 117 -10.75 10.66 -12.07
N ARG A 118 -10.72 11.66 -12.96
CA ARG A 118 -10.63 11.44 -14.40
C ARG A 118 -9.18 11.56 -14.83
N LEU A 119 -8.64 10.48 -15.38
CA LEU A 119 -7.33 10.43 -16.04
C LEU A 119 -7.50 10.35 -17.56
#